data_AF-A0A2T3LI36-F1
#
_entry.id   AF-A0A2T3LI36-F1
#
_cell.length_a   1.000
_cell.length_b   1.000
_cell.length_c   1.000
_cell.angle_alpha   90.00
_cell.angle_beta   90.00
_cell.angle_gamma   90.00
#
_symmetry.space_group_name_H-M   'P 1'
#
loop_
_entity.id
_entity.type
_entity.pdbx_description
1 polymer ?
#
loop_
_entity_poly.entity_id
_entity_poly.type
_entity_poly.pdbx_seq_one_letter_code
_entity_poly.pdbx_strand_id
1 'polypeptide(L)'
;MIRTLLSLLLILVSSYTSYATIKPLLLPIEQIDKVLFSNLALPFIATWGIAFFSIMSFSLSVKSLVTKDKYRGGMKLFYCSLCLGAIVGIGVNYANYFLVIEPNDMFECPKKIGYKKNLMREYVSDLSLCEKL
;
A
#
# COMPACT_ATOMS: atom_id res chain seq x y z
N MET A 1 -17.33 15.31 15.13
CA MET A 1 -17.33 15.85 13.76
C MET A 1 -15.92 16.00 13.18
N ILE A 2 -15.03 16.85 13.73
CA ILE A 2 -13.64 17.02 13.21
C ILE A 2 -12.85 15.69 13.13
N ARG A 3 -12.91 14.86 14.18
CA ARG A 3 -12.23 13.54 14.20
C ARG A 3 -12.69 12.59 13.08
N THR A 4 -13.99 12.61 12.78
CA THR A 4 -14.60 11.80 11.74
C THR A 4 -14.19 12.27 10.35
N LEU A 5 -14.12 13.59 10.16
CA LEU A 5 -13.68 14.21 8.91
C LEU A 5 -12.19 13.91 8.62
N LEU A 6 -11.34 14.01 9.64
CA LEU A 6 -9.93 13.64 9.55
C LEU A 6 -9.74 12.16 9.22
N SER A 7 -10.53 11.28 9.85
CA SER A 7 -10.48 9.84 9.58
C SER A 7 -10.92 9.51 8.15
N LEU A 8 -11.92 10.22 7.62
CA LEU A 8 -12.36 10.07 6.23
C LEU A 8 -11.27 10.48 5.24
N LEU A 9 -10.61 11.62 5.49
CA LEU A 9 -9.47 12.05 4.67
C LEU A 9 -8.34 11.00 4.67
N LEU A 10 -8.02 10.45 5.84
CA LEU A 10 -7.01 9.40 5.98
C LEU A 10 -7.39 8.14 5.20
N ILE A 11 -8.66 7.75 5.20
CA ILE A 11 -9.18 6.64 4.38
C ILE A 11 -8.95 6.91 2.90
N LEU A 12 -9.30 8.10 2.41
CA LEU A 12 -9.17 8.40 0.98
C LEU A 12 -7.71 8.29 0.52
N VAL A 13 -6.78 8.88 1.28
CA VAL A 13 -5.34 8.85 0.95
C VAL A 13 -4.77 7.43 1.07
N SER A 14 -5.07 6.74 2.16
CA SER A 14 -4.56 5.37 2.38
C SER A 14 -5.16 4.35 1.40
N SER A 15 -6.43 4.51 1.01
CA SER A 15 -7.07 3.65 0.01
C SER A 15 -6.50 3.92 -1.38
N TYR A 16 -6.28 5.19 -1.75
CA TYR A 16 -5.66 5.54 -3.04
C TYR A 16 -4.25 4.94 -3.17
N THR A 17 -3.43 5.11 -2.13
CA THR A 17 -2.07 4.55 -2.11
C THR A 17 -2.07 3.01 -2.10
N SER A 18 -2.96 2.38 -1.35
CA SER A 18 -3.10 0.90 -1.37
C SER A 18 -3.58 0.39 -2.73
N TYR A 19 -4.52 1.10 -3.36
CA TYR A 19 -4.97 0.80 -4.73
C TYR A 19 -3.81 0.86 -5.72
N ALA A 20 -2.96 1.89 -5.64
CA ALA A 20 -1.79 2.01 -6.50
C ALA A 20 -0.84 0.81 -6.37
N THR A 21 -0.73 0.20 -5.18
CA THR A 21 0.12 -0.99 -4.96
C THR A 21 -0.43 -2.29 -5.55
N ILE A 22 -1.76 -2.43 -5.66
CA ILE A 22 -2.42 -3.64 -6.20
C ILE A 22 -2.87 -3.48 -7.66
N LYS A 23 -2.91 -2.24 -8.18
CA LYS A 23 -3.28 -1.93 -9.56
C LYS A 23 -2.63 -2.86 -10.61
N PRO A 24 -1.33 -3.20 -10.53
CA PRO A 24 -0.71 -4.11 -11.50
C PRO A 24 -1.32 -5.53 -11.52
N LEU A 25 -1.95 -5.97 -10.44
CA LEU A 25 -2.60 -7.28 -10.36
C LEU A 25 -4.04 -7.26 -10.89
N LEU A 26 -4.61 -6.07 -11.09
CA LEU A 26 -6.01 -5.89 -11.49
C LEU A 26 -6.17 -5.54 -12.97
N LEU A 27 -5.09 -5.10 -13.62
CA LEU A 27 -5.12 -4.63 -15.01
C LEU A 27 -4.50 -5.66 -15.96
N PRO A 28 -4.93 -5.69 -17.23
CA PRO A 28 -4.22 -6.42 -18.27
C PRO A 28 -2.78 -5.92 -18.41
N ILE A 29 -1.83 -6.82 -18.70
CA ILE A 29 -0.40 -6.50 -18.77
C ILE A 29 -0.08 -5.38 -19.77
N GLU A 30 -0.82 -5.27 -20.86
CA GLU A 30 -0.67 -4.25 -21.90
C GLU A 30 -0.85 -2.81 -21.37
N GLN A 31 -1.47 -2.65 -20.19
CA GLN A 31 -1.71 -1.35 -19.54
C GLN A 31 -0.74 -1.08 -18.38
N ILE A 32 0.26 -1.95 -18.19
CA ILE A 32 1.18 -1.90 -17.05
C ILE A 32 2.57 -1.48 -17.54
N ASP A 33 2.83 -0.17 -17.45
CA ASP A 33 4.14 0.41 -17.79
C ASP A 33 5.15 0.28 -16.65
N LYS A 34 4.65 0.28 -15.40
CA LYS A 34 5.48 0.38 -14.20
C LYS A 34 4.88 -0.37 -13.02
N VAL A 35 5.71 -1.12 -12.31
CA VAL A 35 5.38 -1.86 -11.10
C VAL A 35 6.36 -1.52 -9.99
N LEU A 36 5.83 -1.30 -8.78
CA LEU A 36 6.64 -1.11 -7.59
C LEU A 36 6.86 -2.45 -6.89
N PHE A 37 8.08 -2.67 -6.41
CA PHE A 37 8.45 -3.85 -5.65
C PHE A 37 9.43 -3.52 -4.52
N SER A 38 9.37 -4.24 -3.41
CA SER A 38 10.28 -4.09 -2.29
C SER A 38 10.78 -5.45 -1.80
N ASN A 39 12.10 -5.64 -1.73
CA ASN A 39 12.68 -6.88 -1.21
C ASN A 39 12.27 -7.18 0.24
N LEU A 40 11.98 -6.14 1.04
CA LEU A 40 11.60 -6.28 2.45
C LEU A 40 10.08 -6.17 2.67
N ALA A 41 9.31 -5.84 1.63
CA ALA A 41 7.87 -5.55 1.68
C ALA A 41 7.42 -4.47 2.69
N LEU A 42 8.32 -3.91 3.53
CA LEU A 42 7.99 -2.95 4.59
C LEU A 42 7.14 -1.77 4.12
N PRO A 43 7.39 -1.15 2.95
CA PRO A 43 6.55 -0.07 2.47
C PRO A 43 5.11 -0.53 2.19
N PHE A 44 4.93 -1.72 1.64
CA PHE A 44 3.62 -2.31 1.37
C PHE A 44 2.89 -2.67 2.67
N ILE A 45 3.61 -3.27 3.63
CA ILE A 45 3.08 -3.56 4.96
C ILE A 45 2.56 -2.29 5.64
N ALA A 46 3.35 -1.21 5.58
CA ALA A 46 2.97 0.08 6.15
C ALA A 46 1.73 0.66 5.45
N THR A 47 1.72 0.71 4.12
CA THR A 47 0.59 1.23 3.34
C THR A 47 -0.71 0.50 3.66
N TRP A 48 -0.71 -0.83 3.60
CA TRP A 48 -1.90 -1.63 3.90
C TRP A 48 -2.29 -1.58 5.38
N GLY A 49 -1.32 -1.56 6.29
CA GLY A 49 -1.57 -1.42 7.73
C GLY A 49 -2.24 -0.08 8.07
N ILE A 50 -1.80 1.02 7.46
CA ILE A 50 -2.42 2.34 7.62
C ILE A 50 -3.84 2.35 7.03
N ALA A 51 -4.05 1.71 5.87
CA ALA A 51 -5.38 1.61 5.28
C ALA A 51 -6.38 0.87 6.18
N PHE A 52 -6.01 -0.31 6.69
CA PHE A 52 -6.85 -1.06 7.63
C PHE A 52 -7.09 -0.28 8.92
N PHE A 53 -6.05 0.34 9.47
CA PHE A 53 -6.18 1.17 10.67
C PHE A 53 -7.17 2.32 10.47
N SER A 54 -7.08 2.99 9.33
CA SER A 54 -7.96 4.12 8.98
C SER A 54 -9.42 3.68 8.87
N ILE A 55 -9.69 2.57 8.17
CA ILE A 55 -11.03 2.00 7.99
C ILE A 55 -11.63 1.58 9.34
N MET A 56 -10.86 0.86 10.16
CA MET A 56 -11.34 0.43 11.48
C MET A 56 -11.57 1.63 12.42
N SER A 57 -10.66 2.60 12.44
CA SER A 57 -10.78 3.81 13.26
C SER A 57 -12.01 4.66 12.87
N PHE A 58 -12.28 4.79 11.58
CA PHE A 58 -13.48 5.45 11.09
C PHE A 58 -14.75 4.70 11.49
N SER A 59 -14.78 3.38 11.30
CA SER A 59 -15.93 2.54 11.65
C SER A 59 -16.29 2.67 13.14
N LEU A 60 -15.27 2.71 14.02
CA LEU A 60 -15.46 2.95 15.44
C LEU A 60 -15.92 4.39 15.74
N SER A 61 -15.36 5.37 15.04
CA SER A 61 -15.76 6.77 15.19
C SER A 61 -17.22 6.98 14.82
N VAL A 62 -17.70 6.33 13.75
CA VAL A 62 -19.11 6.33 13.36
C VAL A 62 -19.96 5.60 14.41
N LYS A 63 -19.55 4.41 14.84
CA LYS A 63 -20.28 3.65 15.88
C LYS A 63 -20.44 4.46 17.17
N SER A 64 -19.37 5.11 17.63
CA SER A 64 -19.37 5.95 18.83
C SER A 64 -20.32 7.15 18.70
N LEU A 65 -20.43 7.74 17.51
CA LEU A 65 -21.41 8.81 17.26
C LEU A 65 -22.85 8.31 17.31
N VAL A 66 -23.12 7.12 16.76
CA VAL A 66 -24.47 6.54 16.71
C VAL A 66 -24.93 6.02 18.06
N THR A 67 -24.08 5.27 18.75
CA THR A 67 -24.42 4.58 20.02
C THR A 67 -24.13 5.41 21.26
N LYS A 68 -23.45 6.56 21.11
CA LYS A 68 -22.90 7.39 22.21
C LYS A 68 -21.92 6.66 23.14
N ASP A 69 -21.55 5.41 22.82
CA ASP A 69 -20.58 4.65 23.59
C ASP A 69 -19.16 5.17 23.37
N LYS A 70 -18.40 5.24 24.48
CA LYS A 70 -16.97 5.52 24.43
C LYS A 70 -16.21 4.23 24.20
N TYR A 71 -15.54 4.15 23.06
CA TYR A 71 -14.68 3.02 22.75
C TYR A 71 -13.42 3.00 23.64
N ARG A 72 -13.12 1.83 24.22
CA ARG A 72 -11.84 1.51 24.88
C ARG A 72 -11.18 0.37 24.10
N GLY A 73 -9.91 0.53 23.70
CA GLY A 73 -9.15 -0.55 23.05
C GLY A 73 -8.30 -0.18 21.84
N GLY A 74 -7.90 1.09 21.66
CA GLY A 74 -7.14 1.54 20.48
C GLY A 74 -5.86 0.72 20.18
N MET A 75 -5.23 0.17 21.21
CA MET A 75 -4.04 -0.67 21.07
C MET A 75 -4.35 -2.01 20.37
N LYS A 76 -5.48 -2.65 20.69
CA LYS A 76 -5.92 -3.88 20.01
C LYS A 76 -6.19 -3.62 18.54
N LEU A 77 -6.85 -2.50 18.22
CA LEU A 77 -7.12 -2.09 16.85
C LEU A 77 -5.83 -1.84 16.08
N PHE A 78 -4.85 -1.17 16.69
CA PHE A 78 -3.54 -0.94 16.09
C PHE A 78 -2.84 -2.25 15.74
N TYR A 79 -2.73 -3.19 16.69
CA TYR A 79 -2.09 -4.48 16.43
C TYR A 79 -2.83 -5.32 15.39
N CYS A 80 -4.17 -5.38 15.45
CA CYS A 80 -4.96 -6.08 14.43
C CYS A 80 -4.73 -5.48 13.03
N SER A 81 -4.70 -4.16 12.91
CA SER A 81 -4.46 -3.47 11.64
C SER A 81 -3.06 -3.75 11.11
N LEU A 82 -2.06 -3.78 11.98
CA LEU A 82 -0.68 -4.08 11.62
C LEU A 82 -0.51 -5.54 11.16
N CYS A 83 -1.16 -6.50 11.82
CA CYS A 83 -1.17 -7.90 11.39
C CYS A 83 -1.83 -8.07 10.02
N LEU A 84 -2.98 -7.43 9.78
CA LEU A 84 -3.65 -7.45 8.48
C LEU A 84 -2.80 -6.77 7.40
N GLY A 85 -2.20 -5.63 7.73
CA GLY A 85 -1.26 -4.92 6.86
C GLY A 85 -0.05 -5.77 6.49
N ALA A 86 0.49 -6.55 7.44
CA ALA A 86 1.60 -7.45 7.19
C ALA A 86 1.21 -8.55 6.20
N ILE A 87 0.10 -9.25 6.44
CA ILE A 87 -0.37 -10.34 5.58
C ILE A 87 -0.63 -9.83 4.16
N VAL A 88 -1.43 -8.77 4.03
CA VAL A 88 -1.82 -8.25 2.71
C VAL A 88 -0.65 -7.54 2.03
N GLY A 89 0.13 -6.75 2.75
CA GLY A 89 1.28 -6.03 2.19
C GLY A 89 2.36 -6.96 1.66
N ILE A 90 2.68 -8.04 2.39
CA ILE A 90 3.59 -9.08 1.91
C ILE A 90 2.98 -9.77 0.69
N GLY A 91 1.70 -10.17 0.77
CA GLY A 91 0.99 -10.85 -0.31
C GLY A 91 1.00 -10.04 -1.61
N VAL A 92 0.62 -8.77 -1.57
CA VAL A 92 0.61 -7.88 -2.75
C VAL A 92 2.01 -7.67 -3.31
N ASN A 93 3.01 -7.43 -2.45
CA ASN A 93 4.38 -7.26 -2.90
C ASN A 93 4.94 -8.52 -3.61
N TYR A 94 4.66 -9.70 -3.05
CA TYR A 94 5.08 -10.97 -3.63
C TYR A 94 4.31 -11.28 -4.92
N ALA A 95 2.99 -11.06 -4.92
CA ALA A 95 2.16 -11.23 -6.11
C ALA A 95 2.61 -10.32 -7.26
N ASN A 96 2.92 -9.04 -6.99
CA ASN A 96 3.47 -8.14 -8.02
C ASN A 96 4.75 -8.71 -8.62
N TYR A 97 5.62 -9.33 -7.83
CA TYR A 97 6.85 -9.93 -8.33
C TYR A 97 6.59 -11.17 -9.19
N PHE A 98 5.94 -12.18 -8.62
CA PHE A 98 5.81 -13.50 -9.24
C PHE A 98 4.71 -13.60 -10.30
N LEU A 99 3.71 -12.70 -10.28
CA LEU A 99 2.59 -12.74 -11.22
C LEU A 99 2.64 -11.63 -12.27
N VAL A 100 3.45 -10.59 -12.06
CA VAL A 100 3.54 -9.46 -12.99
C VAL A 100 4.97 -9.22 -13.47
N ILE A 101 5.93 -9.04 -12.56
CA ILE A 101 7.30 -8.67 -12.95
C ILE A 101 8.04 -9.83 -13.64
N GLU A 102 8.14 -10.97 -12.96
CA GLU A 102 8.89 -12.14 -13.43
C GLU A 102 8.32 -12.76 -14.73
N PRO A 103 7.00 -13.02 -14.86
CA PRO A 103 6.47 -13.65 -16.07
C PRO A 103 6.42 -12.72 -17.30
N ASN A 104 6.62 -11.41 -17.13
CA ASN A 104 6.60 -10.44 -18.23
C ASN A 104 7.96 -9.77 -18.47
N ASP A 105 9.04 -10.35 -17.93
CA ASP A 105 10.43 -9.92 -18.13
C ASP A 105 10.67 -8.42 -17.91
N MET A 106 9.99 -7.81 -16.92
CA MET A 106 10.11 -6.37 -16.66
C MET A 106 11.51 -5.99 -16.18
N PHE A 107 12.03 -4.87 -16.66
CA PHE A 107 13.37 -4.39 -16.32
C PHE A 107 13.40 -3.61 -15.01
N GLU A 108 14.34 -3.93 -14.12
CA GLU A 108 14.59 -3.12 -12.93
C GLU A 108 15.29 -1.81 -13.34
N CYS A 109 14.72 -0.65 -13.00
CA CYS A 109 15.37 0.63 -13.25
C CYS A 109 16.64 0.78 -12.39
N PRO A 110 17.74 1.30 -12.95
CA PRO A 110 18.99 1.50 -12.21
C PRO A 110 18.78 2.49 -11.06
N LYS A 111 19.48 2.24 -9.94
CA LYS A 111 19.42 3.12 -8.78
C LYS A 111 19.98 4.50 -9.15
N LYS A 112 19.19 5.55 -8.95
CA LYS A 112 19.69 6.94 -9.05
C LYS A 112 20.92 7.09 -8.15
N ILE A 113 22.05 7.51 -8.76
CA ILE A 113 23.34 7.63 -8.08
C ILE A 113 23.17 8.63 -6.92
N GLY A 114 23.59 8.22 -5.71
CA GLY A 114 23.50 9.04 -4.49
C GLY A 114 22.31 8.73 -3.57
N TYR A 115 21.30 7.98 -4.02
CA TYR A 115 20.22 7.54 -3.14
C TYR A 115 20.60 6.23 -2.42
N LYS A 116 20.74 6.35 -1.09
CA LYS A 116 20.88 5.24 -0.13
C LYS A 116 19.84 4.15 -0.45
N LYS A 117 20.24 2.86 -0.42
CA LYS A 117 19.41 1.66 -0.70
C LYS A 117 17.89 1.93 -0.63
N ASN A 118 17.28 2.23 -1.78
CA ASN A 118 15.85 2.55 -1.82
C ASN A 118 15.04 1.30 -1.44
N LEU A 119 14.08 1.46 -0.51
CA LEU A 119 13.27 0.34 -0.02
C LEU A 119 12.32 -0.19 -1.11
N MET A 120 11.92 0.68 -2.05
CA MET A 120 11.17 0.31 -3.25
C MET A 120 12.04 0.42 -4.49
N ARG A 121 11.88 -0.54 -5.39
CA ARG A 121 12.46 -0.63 -6.72
C ARG A 121 11.34 -0.49 -7.74
N GLU A 122 11.67 0.09 -8.87
CA GLU A 122 10.75 0.28 -9.98
C GLU A 122 11.11 -0.71 -11.07
N TYR A 123 10.10 -1.45 -11.55
CA TYR A 123 10.20 -2.34 -12.68
C TYR A 123 9.36 -1.77 -13.81
N VAL A 124 9.91 -1.73 -15.02
CA VAL A 124 9.25 -1.13 -16.20
C VAL A 124 9.22 -2.09 -17.37
N SER A 125 8.23 -1.92 -18.24
CA SER A 125 8.10 -2.70 -19.48
C SER A 125 9.15 -2.31 -20.53
N ASP A 126 9.58 -1.05 -20.53
CA ASP A 126 10.62 -0.50 -21.41
C ASP A 126 11.59 0.38 -20.59
N LEU A 127 12.90 0.20 -20.80
CA LEU A 127 13.95 1.03 -20.19
C LEU A 127 13.81 2.53 -20.51
N SER A 128 13.13 2.89 -21.60
CA SER A 128 12.80 4.28 -21.94
C SER A 128 11.89 4.95 -20.90
N LEU A 129 11.13 4.15 -20.13
CA LEU A 129 10.24 4.59 -19.05
C LEU A 129 10.97 4.81 -17.71
N CYS A 130 12.21 4.35 -17.59
CA CYS A 130 13.04 4.79 -16.47
C CYS A 130 13.31 6.28 -16.66
N GLU A 131 12.91 7.11 -15.70
CA GLU A 131 13.28 8.53 -15.69
C GLU A 131 14.80 8.64 -15.91
N LYS A 132 15.22 9.36 -16.96
CA LYS A 132 16.64 9.49 -17.36
C LYS A 132 17.50 9.70 -16.11
N LEU A 133 18.47 8.79 -15.95
CA LEU A 133 19.47 8.71 -14.89
C LEU A 133 19.97 10.07 -14.39
#